data_AF-A0A534Z3J9-F1
#
_entry.id   AF-A0A534Z3J9-F1
#
_cell.length_a   1.000
_cell.length_b   1.000
_cell.length_c   1.000
_cell.angle_alpha   90.00
_cell.angle_beta   90.00
_cell.angle_gamma   90.00
#
_symmetry.space_group_name_H-M   'P 1'
#
loop_
_entity.id
_entity.type
_entity.pdbx_description
1 polymer ?
#
loop_
_entity_poly.entity_id
_entity_poly.type
_entity_poly.pdbx_seq_one_letter_code
_entity_poly.pdbx_strand_id
1 'polypeptide(L)'
;MSTGQEGPTELGGSGVPRLVRLLIAALGLALVADARAAVAPGFTQTAYVTGLDTPTAIAFLPDHRLLVAEKGGFSGSGNAALKLFDAGTVTTLGTIPVCAAGEMGLLGIAIDPSFLTNGFIYLYRTEPDGGCNVAADRSNEVVRVTMTGTSIDSPTVLLTGIRTDEEHHDGGGMRIGPDGKLYVSVGDTGVGDPLVCPGLATNPYAEDLNALEGKVLRLELDGSVPEDNPYVGQAGKRGEIFASGFRNPFRFGFDPVTGALWLGDVGDVTIEEIDIVTVGADYAWPHCEGTLPSACEHPGDKDPIFEYWHGYSDLDTGCGGEGLPELGGTVIGGAFAPATFGGRGGHYFFADFNISNIYDAVVNDTRDGIVGTPSAFVNYAGGPVDLIFGPDGALYYVAINAGQVRRVAPTVDAGDQFLNGKKLVLKTKTGTAIKKSFAVMAKDPGISLGGGPGSGDDPTLHPADLRVVSTEFDDTYTLPQANWRTSRNGYVYKDATRSDGPVRFVAMMAGKAVKVIASGAALGHTLASDPNPVSVVLTTGGTHYCMTFGGTPKFAPDKLFSAVNAPAPGGCPP
;
A
#
# COMPACT_ATOMS: atom_id res chain seq x y z
N MET A 1 -11.29 45.98 66.86
CA MET A 1 -12.63 45.39 66.63
C MET A 1 -13.52 46.49 66.12
N SER A 2 -14.16 46.33 64.94
CA SER A 2 -15.27 47.15 64.39
C SER A 2 -15.08 48.68 64.29
N THR A 3 -15.59 49.40 63.29
CA THR A 3 -16.54 49.10 62.20
C THR A 3 -16.37 50.15 61.10
N GLY A 4 -16.73 49.80 59.86
CA GLY A 4 -17.35 50.73 58.91
C GLY A 4 -16.42 51.51 57.99
N GLN A 5 -16.65 51.38 56.68
CA GLN A 5 -16.14 52.28 55.65
C GLN A 5 -17.21 52.45 54.57
N GLU A 6 -17.50 53.71 54.22
CA GLU A 6 -18.47 54.09 53.18
C GLU A 6 -17.82 54.10 51.78
N GLY A 7 -18.64 53.99 50.72
CA GLY A 7 -18.23 54.23 49.32
C GLY A 7 -18.32 55.73 48.94
N PRO A 8 -18.65 56.13 47.69
CA PRO A 8 -18.87 55.37 46.44
C PRO A 8 -17.66 55.61 45.47
N THR A 9 -17.66 55.57 44.13
CA THR A 9 -18.69 55.53 43.05
C THR A 9 -18.11 54.90 41.77
N GLU A 10 -18.95 54.63 40.76
CA GLU A 10 -18.60 54.01 39.47
C GLU A 10 -18.22 55.02 38.35
N LEU A 11 -17.67 54.54 37.22
CA LEU A 11 -18.45 54.34 35.98
C LEU A 11 -17.66 53.69 34.81
N GLY A 12 -18.27 52.71 34.14
CA GLY A 12 -17.95 52.24 32.77
C GLY A 12 -17.00 51.04 32.64
N GLY A 13 -17.30 49.94 31.92
CA GLY A 13 -18.56 49.59 31.26
C GLY A 13 -18.47 48.60 30.09
N SER A 14 -18.23 47.30 30.35
CA SER A 14 -18.62 46.11 29.53
C SER A 14 -17.95 44.87 30.14
N GLY A 15 -18.49 43.65 30.15
CA GLY A 15 -19.72 43.13 29.56
C GLY A 15 -19.74 41.60 29.59
N VAL A 16 -19.73 41.00 30.78
CA VAL A 16 -19.74 39.53 31.04
C VAL A 16 -21.04 39.26 31.82
N PRO A 17 -21.89 38.24 31.54
CA PRO A 17 -21.49 36.84 31.70
C PRO A 17 -22.23 35.70 30.94
N ARG A 18 -21.64 34.49 31.03
CA ARG A 18 -22.27 33.15 31.06
C ARG A 18 -23.17 32.70 29.88
N LEU A 19 -22.84 31.55 29.30
CA LEU A 19 -23.56 30.31 29.67
C LEU A 19 -22.74 29.04 29.34
N VAL A 20 -22.68 28.12 30.31
CA VAL A 20 -22.33 26.72 30.06
C VAL A 20 -23.46 26.09 29.24
N ARG A 21 -23.15 25.46 28.10
CA ARG A 21 -24.08 24.56 27.41
C ARG A 21 -23.62 23.11 27.61
N LEU A 22 -24.21 22.45 28.60
CA LEU A 22 -24.39 21.00 28.52
C LEU A 22 -25.23 20.70 27.27
N LEU A 23 -24.70 19.89 26.36
CA LEU A 23 -25.52 19.15 25.41
C LEU A 23 -25.82 17.79 26.04
N ILE A 24 -26.99 17.69 26.66
CA ILE A 24 -27.52 16.42 27.17
C ILE A 24 -27.73 15.48 25.98
N ALA A 25 -27.27 14.25 26.12
CA ALA A 25 -27.46 13.20 25.12
C ALA A 25 -28.94 13.00 24.80
N ALA A 26 -29.35 13.43 23.60
CA ALA A 26 -30.53 12.87 22.95
C ALA A 26 -30.17 11.46 22.50
N LEU A 27 -30.68 10.46 23.23
CA LEU A 27 -30.45 9.03 22.95
C LEU A 27 -31.21 8.59 21.68
N GLY A 28 -30.82 9.14 20.53
CA GLY A 28 -31.13 8.57 19.25
C GLY A 28 -30.34 7.28 19.12
N LEU A 29 -31.04 6.14 19.04
CA LEU A 29 -30.44 4.89 18.59
C LEU A 29 -30.16 5.04 17.09
N ALA A 30 -29.14 5.82 16.76
CA ALA A 30 -28.45 5.66 15.50
C ALA A 30 -27.93 4.22 15.53
N LEU A 31 -28.53 3.38 14.70
CA LEU A 31 -27.79 2.29 14.09
C LEU A 31 -26.60 2.97 13.43
N VAL A 32 -25.45 2.96 14.12
CA VAL A 32 -24.17 3.20 13.49
C VAL A 32 -24.05 2.05 12.52
N ALA A 33 -24.51 2.29 11.29
CA ALA A 33 -24.09 1.52 10.15
C ALA A 33 -22.58 1.71 10.14
N ASP A 34 -21.88 0.69 10.65
CA ASP A 34 -20.44 0.54 10.54
C ASP A 34 -20.13 0.81 9.07
N ALA A 35 -19.53 1.98 8.81
CA ALA A 35 -19.34 2.50 7.47
C ALA A 35 -18.22 1.67 6.86
N ARG A 36 -18.59 0.47 6.39
CA ARG A 36 -17.69 -0.50 5.78
C ARG A 36 -16.90 0.25 4.73
N ALA A 37 -15.58 0.24 4.90
CA ALA A 37 -14.71 1.01 4.05
C ALA A 37 -15.03 0.67 2.59
N ALA A 38 -15.37 1.71 1.81
CA ALA A 38 -15.83 1.53 0.44
C ALA A 38 -14.60 1.32 -0.43
N VAL A 39 -14.30 0.04 -0.69
CA VAL A 39 -13.27 -0.39 -1.62
C VAL A 39 -13.74 -0.24 -3.07
N ALA A 40 -12.81 0.02 -3.99
CA ALA A 40 -13.09 0.15 -5.41
C ALA A 40 -13.82 -1.07 -6.01
N PRO A 41 -14.64 -0.88 -7.06
CA PRO A 41 -15.31 -1.98 -7.75
C PRO A 41 -14.35 -3.07 -8.22
N GLY A 42 -14.79 -4.33 -8.14
CA GLY A 42 -13.97 -5.50 -8.46
C GLY A 42 -13.01 -5.93 -7.34
N PHE A 43 -13.13 -5.36 -6.13
CA PHE A 43 -12.37 -5.77 -4.95
C PHE A 43 -13.29 -6.06 -3.76
N THR A 44 -12.80 -6.88 -2.82
CA THR A 44 -13.42 -7.13 -1.52
C THR A 44 -12.45 -6.78 -0.40
N GLN A 45 -12.99 -6.22 0.68
CA GLN A 45 -12.24 -5.98 1.92
C GLN A 45 -12.75 -6.91 3.03
N THR A 46 -11.81 -7.49 3.79
CA THR A 46 -12.10 -8.23 5.02
C THR A 46 -11.27 -7.70 6.18
N ALA A 47 -11.82 -7.77 7.41
CA ALA A 47 -10.99 -7.67 8.60
C ALA A 47 -10.19 -8.98 8.72
N TYR A 48 -8.87 -8.87 8.63
CA TYR A 48 -7.96 -10.02 8.61
C TYR A 48 -7.46 -10.35 10.02
N VAL A 49 -7.11 -9.31 10.79
CA VAL A 49 -6.85 -9.39 12.23
C VAL A 49 -7.73 -8.37 12.93
N THR A 50 -8.29 -8.72 14.09
CA THR A 50 -9.23 -7.90 14.87
C THR A 50 -8.88 -7.95 16.36
N GLY A 51 -9.21 -6.90 17.10
CA GLY A 51 -8.99 -6.86 18.55
C GLY A 51 -7.55 -6.57 18.93
N LEU A 52 -6.85 -5.81 18.06
CA LEU A 52 -5.53 -5.25 18.32
C LEU A 52 -5.68 -3.95 19.11
N ASP A 53 -4.75 -3.69 20.02
CA ASP A 53 -4.63 -2.43 20.74
C ASP A 53 -3.66 -1.50 20.02
N THR A 54 -4.17 -0.43 19.41
CA THR A 54 -3.36 0.63 18.81
C THR A 54 -2.25 0.11 17.87
N PRO A 55 -2.58 -0.69 16.82
CA PRO A 55 -1.58 -1.26 15.93
C PRO A 55 -0.93 -0.19 15.04
N THR A 56 0.39 -0.27 14.83
CA THR A 56 1.20 0.78 14.18
C THR A 56 1.90 0.34 12.89
N ALA A 57 2.32 -0.92 12.82
CA ALA A 57 3.03 -1.47 11.66
C ALA A 57 2.87 -3.00 11.55
N ILE A 58 3.08 -3.52 10.34
CA ILE A 58 2.92 -4.94 10.00
C ILE A 58 4.05 -5.46 9.11
N ALA A 59 4.39 -6.74 9.27
CA ALA A 59 5.26 -7.45 8.33
C ALA A 59 4.91 -8.94 8.25
N PHE A 60 4.97 -9.50 7.04
CA PHE A 60 4.87 -10.94 6.84
C PHE A 60 6.20 -11.64 7.13
N LEU A 61 6.13 -12.76 7.84
CA LEU A 61 7.21 -13.72 7.93
C LEU A 61 7.33 -14.52 6.62
N PRO A 62 8.51 -15.09 6.29
CA PRO A 62 8.69 -15.92 5.10
C PRO A 62 7.80 -17.19 5.04
N ASP A 63 7.19 -17.58 6.17
CA ASP A 63 6.21 -18.66 6.28
C ASP A 63 4.74 -18.18 6.21
N HIS A 64 4.53 -16.93 5.79
CA HIS A 64 3.25 -16.25 5.56
C HIS A 64 2.43 -15.92 6.83
N ARG A 65 2.95 -16.17 8.03
CA ARG A 65 2.37 -15.62 9.26
C ARG A 65 2.59 -14.10 9.31
N LEU A 66 1.68 -13.38 9.94
CA LEU A 66 1.73 -11.91 10.01
C LEU A 66 2.17 -11.47 11.40
N LEU A 67 3.17 -10.58 11.47
CA LEU A 67 3.50 -9.85 12.69
C LEU A 67 2.80 -8.49 12.69
N VAL A 68 2.36 -8.06 13.88
CA VAL A 68 1.75 -6.75 14.12
C VAL A 68 2.41 -6.10 15.34
N ALA A 69 2.87 -4.86 15.19
CA ALA A 69 3.33 -4.02 16.29
C ALA A 69 2.13 -3.25 16.90
N GLU A 70 2.03 -3.22 18.23
CA GLU A 70 1.10 -2.39 19.00
C GLU A 70 1.85 -1.29 19.74
N LYS A 71 1.41 -0.02 19.60
CA LYS A 71 2.13 1.20 20.05
C LYS A 71 2.59 1.17 21.50
N GLY A 72 1.77 0.60 22.40
CA GLY A 72 2.02 0.55 23.84
C GLY A 72 1.32 1.62 24.68
N GLY A 73 0.53 2.51 24.05
CA GLY A 73 -0.33 3.49 24.73
C GLY A 73 -0.34 4.87 24.05
N PHE A 74 -0.88 5.85 24.79
CA PHE A 74 -1.01 7.26 24.38
C PHE A 74 -0.48 8.25 25.44
N SER A 75 0.18 7.79 26.51
CA SER A 75 0.77 8.68 27.52
C SER A 75 1.87 8.01 28.35
N GLY A 76 2.88 8.81 28.73
CA GLY A 76 3.94 8.40 29.66
C GLY A 76 4.72 7.16 29.23
N SER A 77 5.06 6.30 30.18
CA SER A 77 5.67 4.99 29.92
C SER A 77 4.60 3.95 29.58
N GLY A 78 4.80 3.24 28.47
CA GLY A 78 3.92 2.19 27.97
C GLY A 78 4.59 0.82 27.92
N ASN A 79 3.79 -0.20 27.62
CA ASN A 79 4.27 -1.55 27.27
C ASN A 79 3.67 -1.91 25.91
N ALA A 80 4.45 -1.68 24.86
CA ALA A 80 4.14 -2.14 23.51
C ALA A 80 4.07 -3.67 23.46
N ALA A 81 3.42 -4.22 22.44
CA ALA A 81 3.35 -5.66 22.23
C ALA A 81 3.64 -6.03 20.78
N LEU A 82 4.36 -7.14 20.60
CA LEU A 82 4.52 -7.76 19.29
C LEU A 82 3.55 -8.95 19.20
N LYS A 83 2.61 -8.90 18.25
CA LYS A 83 1.67 -9.99 17.98
C LYS A 83 2.13 -10.82 16.80
N LEU A 84 1.84 -12.11 16.87
CA LEU A 84 1.84 -13.05 15.77
C LEU A 84 0.39 -13.44 15.45
N PHE A 85 -0.03 -13.25 14.21
CA PHE A 85 -1.24 -13.83 13.66
C PHE A 85 -0.91 -15.04 12.79
N ASP A 86 -1.50 -16.18 13.13
CA ASP A 86 -1.36 -17.44 12.41
C ASP A 86 -2.71 -18.17 12.37
N ALA A 87 -3.16 -18.54 11.16
CA ALA A 87 -4.38 -19.30 10.91
C ALA A 87 -5.65 -18.85 11.68
N GLY A 88 -5.84 -17.53 11.88
CA GLY A 88 -6.99 -16.99 12.62
C GLY A 88 -6.76 -16.78 14.13
N THR A 89 -5.58 -17.11 14.65
CA THR A 89 -5.21 -16.96 16.06
C THR A 89 -4.22 -15.83 16.24
N VAL A 90 -4.46 -14.94 17.21
CA VAL A 90 -3.52 -13.88 17.63
C VAL A 90 -2.79 -14.33 18.91
N THR A 91 -1.46 -14.28 18.89
CA THR A 91 -0.60 -14.60 20.04
C THR A 91 0.33 -13.41 20.33
N THR A 92 0.41 -12.96 21.58
CA THR A 92 1.45 -12.00 22.01
C THR A 92 2.78 -12.74 22.15
N LEU A 93 3.79 -12.38 21.36
CA LEU A 93 5.15 -12.93 21.45
C LEU A 93 5.95 -12.36 22.63
N GLY A 94 5.67 -11.11 23.00
CA GLY A 94 6.32 -10.42 24.09
C GLY A 94 5.86 -8.98 24.21
N THR A 95 6.28 -8.33 25.29
CA THR A 95 6.04 -6.91 25.55
C THR A 95 7.36 -6.14 25.53
N ILE A 96 7.32 -4.93 25.00
CA ILE A 96 8.50 -4.07 24.82
C ILE A 96 8.22 -2.76 25.59
N PRO A 97 9.04 -2.41 26.60
CA PRO A 97 8.93 -1.13 27.29
C PRO A 97 9.17 0.03 26.31
N VAL A 98 8.35 1.07 26.38
CA VAL A 98 8.42 2.25 25.50
C VAL A 98 8.01 3.53 26.24
N CYS A 99 8.34 4.69 25.67
CA CYS A 99 7.56 5.91 25.88
C CYS A 99 6.40 5.96 24.88
N ALA A 100 5.24 6.47 25.28
CA ALA A 100 3.98 6.26 24.56
C ALA A 100 3.09 7.50 24.40
N ALA A 101 3.52 8.67 24.87
CA ALA A 101 2.80 9.94 24.62
C ALA A 101 2.96 10.40 23.16
N GLY A 102 2.07 11.25 22.66
CA GLY A 102 2.09 11.69 21.25
C GLY A 102 2.15 10.52 20.25
N GLU A 103 3.03 10.63 19.26
CA GLU A 103 3.34 9.59 18.27
C GLU A 103 4.24 8.47 18.83
N MET A 104 5.03 8.73 19.88
CA MET A 104 6.01 7.82 20.46
C MET A 104 5.46 6.42 20.78
N GLY A 105 6.28 5.39 20.67
CA GLY A 105 5.87 4.02 20.99
C GLY A 105 6.70 2.97 20.27
N LEU A 106 6.09 1.83 19.96
CA LEU A 106 6.62 0.87 18.99
C LEU A 106 6.00 1.17 17.62
N LEU A 107 6.81 1.66 16.66
CA LEU A 107 6.30 2.30 15.44
C LEU A 107 6.66 1.57 14.16
N GLY A 108 7.82 0.90 14.12
CA GLY A 108 8.35 0.24 12.92
C GLY A 108 8.60 -1.25 13.11
N ILE A 109 8.48 -2.01 12.03
CA ILE A 109 8.86 -3.43 11.96
C ILE A 109 9.48 -3.78 10.60
N ALA A 110 10.58 -4.54 10.62
CA ALA A 110 11.15 -5.17 9.44
C ALA A 110 11.69 -6.58 9.78
N ILE A 111 11.72 -7.48 8.80
CA ILE A 111 12.09 -8.90 8.99
C ILE A 111 13.41 -9.16 8.27
N ASP A 112 14.35 -9.82 8.96
CA ASP A 112 15.62 -10.22 8.36
C ASP A 112 15.38 -11.19 7.17
N PRO A 113 16.01 -11.00 5.99
CA PRO A 113 15.90 -11.94 4.87
C PRO A 113 16.27 -13.39 5.23
N SER A 114 17.09 -13.57 6.27
CA SER A 114 17.55 -14.86 6.82
C SER A 114 16.71 -15.35 8.00
N PHE A 115 15.54 -14.74 8.28
CA PHE A 115 14.67 -15.02 9.44
C PHE A 115 14.43 -16.51 9.72
N LEU A 116 14.26 -17.35 8.70
CA LEU A 116 14.06 -18.81 8.87
C LEU A 116 15.27 -19.53 9.50
N THR A 117 16.43 -18.86 9.61
CA THR A 117 17.67 -19.38 10.21
C THR A 117 18.06 -18.67 11.50
N ASN A 118 17.77 -17.36 11.63
CA ASN A 118 18.21 -16.55 12.78
C ASN A 118 17.06 -16.01 13.65
N GLY A 119 15.82 -16.00 13.18
CA GLY A 119 14.65 -15.47 13.90
C GLY A 119 14.64 -13.95 14.10
N PHE A 120 15.48 -13.19 13.39
CA PHE A 120 15.69 -11.76 13.66
C PHE A 120 14.57 -10.85 13.13
N ILE A 121 14.08 -9.99 14.02
CA ILE A 121 13.06 -8.97 13.76
C ILE A 121 13.64 -7.63 14.18
N TYR A 122 13.60 -6.65 13.28
CA TYR A 122 13.98 -5.27 13.54
C TYR A 122 12.76 -4.45 13.92
N LEU A 123 12.93 -3.55 14.88
CA LEU A 123 11.88 -2.72 15.43
C LEU A 123 12.40 -1.29 15.64
N TYR A 124 11.53 -0.30 15.43
CA TYR A 124 11.79 1.10 15.78
C TYR A 124 10.91 1.43 16.98
N ARG A 125 11.52 1.89 18.07
CA ARG A 125 10.80 2.26 19.30
C ARG A 125 11.34 3.52 19.93
N THR A 126 10.49 4.19 20.69
CA THR A 126 10.91 5.21 21.67
C THR A 126 11.30 4.53 22.98
N GLU A 127 12.55 4.66 23.41
CA GLU A 127 13.04 3.98 24.62
C GLU A 127 12.68 4.72 25.93
N PRO A 128 12.46 3.98 27.05
CA PRO A 128 12.06 4.58 28.32
C PRO A 128 13.19 4.75 29.35
N ASP A 129 14.43 4.38 29.02
CA ASP A 129 15.58 4.38 29.94
C ASP A 129 16.13 5.81 30.13
N GLY A 130 16.09 6.65 29.09
CA GLY A 130 16.30 8.11 29.21
C GLY A 130 15.16 8.81 29.97
N GLY A 131 13.92 8.42 29.67
CA GLY A 131 12.72 8.75 30.45
C GLY A 131 11.70 9.62 29.71
N CYS A 132 10.42 9.28 29.87
CA CYS A 132 9.36 9.75 28.95
C CYS A 132 8.87 11.19 29.13
N ASN A 133 9.29 11.90 30.18
CA ASN A 133 8.67 13.17 30.60
C ASN A 133 9.58 14.40 30.39
N VAL A 134 10.78 14.23 29.86
CA VAL A 134 11.77 15.30 29.68
C VAL A 134 12.26 15.24 28.23
N ALA A 135 11.92 16.24 27.43
CA ALA A 135 12.22 16.32 25.99
C ALA A 135 13.65 15.89 25.64
N ALA A 136 14.65 16.51 26.29
CA ALA A 136 16.06 16.28 26.02
C ALA A 136 16.59 14.88 26.43
N ASP A 137 15.83 14.11 27.21
CA ASP A 137 16.19 12.76 27.66
C ASP A 137 15.48 11.67 26.83
N ARG A 138 14.56 12.03 25.93
CA ARG A 138 13.82 11.07 25.10
C ARG A 138 14.59 10.70 23.84
N SER A 139 14.68 9.40 23.54
CA SER A 139 15.20 8.94 22.25
C SER A 139 14.37 7.83 21.60
N ASN A 140 14.37 7.84 20.28
CA ASN A 140 14.04 6.71 19.43
C ASN A 140 15.30 5.86 19.18
N GLU A 141 15.07 4.56 18.94
CA GLU A 141 16.13 3.61 18.64
C GLU A 141 15.66 2.50 17.69
N VAL A 142 16.62 2.02 16.91
CA VAL A 142 16.51 0.80 16.12
C VAL A 142 17.01 -0.36 16.98
N VAL A 143 16.16 -1.35 17.20
CA VAL A 143 16.49 -2.55 17.97
C VAL A 143 16.22 -3.81 17.19
N ARG A 144 16.85 -4.91 17.60
CA ARG A 144 16.63 -6.26 17.09
C ARG A 144 16.18 -7.19 18.22
N VAL A 145 15.17 -8.00 17.96
CA VAL A 145 14.78 -9.15 18.80
C VAL A 145 14.88 -10.45 18.01
N THR A 146 15.04 -11.56 18.73
CA THR A 146 15.10 -12.93 18.22
C THR A 146 13.82 -13.67 18.56
N MET A 147 13.01 -14.02 17.55
CA MET A 147 11.83 -14.88 17.76
C MET A 147 12.24 -16.34 17.85
N THR A 148 11.90 -16.99 18.97
CA THR A 148 12.02 -18.44 19.16
C THR A 148 10.64 -19.02 19.48
N GLY A 149 10.08 -19.82 18.57
CA GLY A 149 8.75 -20.42 18.71
C GLY A 149 7.65 -19.36 18.72
N THR A 150 7.07 -19.10 19.90
CA THR A 150 6.03 -18.09 20.13
C THR A 150 6.45 -17.07 21.19
N SER A 151 7.75 -16.79 21.30
CA SER A 151 8.31 -15.79 22.20
C SER A 151 9.45 -15.00 21.54
N ILE A 152 9.65 -13.76 21.96
CA ILE A 152 10.86 -12.96 21.66
C ILE A 152 11.77 -12.84 22.89
N ASP A 153 13.05 -12.55 22.65
CA ASP A 153 14.02 -12.17 23.68
C ASP A 153 13.98 -10.66 24.01
N SER A 154 14.91 -10.20 24.85
CA SER A 154 15.08 -8.78 25.15
C SER A 154 15.74 -8.05 23.97
N PRO A 155 15.31 -6.81 23.62
CA PRO A 155 15.89 -6.04 22.53
C PRO A 155 17.40 -5.84 22.62
N THR A 156 18.09 -6.07 21.51
CA THR A 156 19.47 -5.62 21.28
C THR A 156 19.43 -4.28 20.54
N VAL A 157 19.99 -3.23 21.12
CA VAL A 157 20.09 -1.91 20.46
C VAL A 157 21.08 -1.97 19.30
N LEU A 158 20.68 -1.47 18.13
CA LEU A 158 21.50 -1.36 16.93
C LEU A 158 21.90 0.09 16.65
N LEU A 159 20.96 1.03 16.80
CA LEU A 159 21.18 2.47 16.71
C LEU A 159 20.31 3.18 17.75
N THR A 160 20.87 4.19 18.41
CA THR A 160 20.22 5.00 19.47
C THR A 160 20.68 6.45 19.36
N GLY A 161 20.10 7.34 20.17
CA GLY A 161 20.38 8.78 20.12
C GLY A 161 19.75 9.48 18.92
N ILE A 162 18.61 8.96 18.46
CA ILE A 162 17.65 9.68 17.60
C ILE A 162 16.70 10.40 18.55
N ARG A 163 16.52 11.72 18.45
CA ARG A 163 15.74 12.51 19.41
C ARG A 163 14.23 12.41 19.16
N THR A 164 13.45 12.65 20.23
CA THR A 164 12.02 12.97 20.15
C THR A 164 11.66 14.03 21.19
N ASP A 165 12.04 15.26 20.85
CA ASP A 165 11.93 16.48 21.63
C ASP A 165 10.47 16.89 21.89
N GLU A 166 9.56 16.83 20.90
CA GLU A 166 8.16 17.30 21.03
C GLU A 166 7.08 16.18 21.05
N GLU A 167 7.46 14.90 21.14
CA GLU A 167 6.55 13.73 21.14
C GLU A 167 5.82 13.47 19.80
N HIS A 168 6.21 14.16 18.73
CA HIS A 168 5.69 13.97 17.37
C HIS A 168 6.80 14.11 16.32
N HIS A 169 6.49 13.68 15.11
CA HIS A 169 7.41 13.49 14.00
C HIS A 169 8.47 12.44 14.33
N ASP A 170 8.00 11.31 14.87
CA ASP A 170 8.85 10.16 15.20
C ASP A 170 9.20 9.31 13.96
N GLY A 171 8.39 9.40 12.89
CA GLY A 171 8.51 8.60 11.67
C GLY A 171 8.39 7.09 11.93
N GLY A 172 9.54 6.40 11.90
CA GLY A 172 9.65 4.99 12.25
C GLY A 172 9.26 4.01 11.14
N GLY A 173 9.17 4.46 9.89
CA GLY A 173 9.08 3.56 8.74
C GLY A 173 10.33 2.69 8.65
N MET A 174 10.16 1.37 8.46
CA MET A 174 11.28 0.43 8.32
C MET A 174 11.02 -0.58 7.21
N ARG A 175 12.01 -0.79 6.34
CA ARG A 175 11.99 -1.84 5.30
C ARG A 175 13.41 -2.33 5.03
N ILE A 176 13.55 -3.57 4.57
CA ILE A 176 14.81 -4.06 3.98
C ILE A 176 14.85 -3.66 2.51
N GLY A 177 15.92 -3.01 2.09
CA GLY A 177 16.13 -2.58 0.71
C GLY A 177 16.49 -3.74 -0.25
N PRO A 178 16.39 -3.52 -1.57
CA PRO A 178 16.78 -4.51 -2.58
C PRO A 178 18.28 -4.84 -2.57
N ASP A 179 19.09 -4.00 -1.91
CA ASP A 179 20.52 -4.17 -1.63
C ASP A 179 20.81 -4.97 -0.34
N GLY A 180 19.76 -5.37 0.40
CA GLY A 180 19.86 -6.11 1.65
C GLY A 180 20.19 -5.26 2.88
N LYS A 181 20.11 -3.92 2.80
CA LYS A 181 20.30 -3.02 3.95
C LYS A 181 18.99 -2.72 4.67
N LEU A 182 19.06 -2.34 5.94
CA LEU A 182 17.91 -1.84 6.68
C LEU A 182 17.79 -0.33 6.44
N TYR A 183 16.66 0.09 5.88
CA TYR A 183 16.30 1.50 5.76
C TYR A 183 15.34 1.90 6.87
N VAL A 184 15.53 3.09 7.42
CA VAL A 184 14.69 3.65 8.49
C VAL A 184 14.38 5.11 8.17
N SER A 185 13.11 5.51 8.19
CA SER A 185 12.71 6.91 8.07
C SER A 185 12.51 7.52 9.46
N VAL A 186 13.04 8.72 9.66
CA VAL A 186 13.13 9.39 10.95
C VAL A 186 12.68 10.84 10.76
N GLY A 187 11.65 11.26 11.49
CA GLY A 187 11.18 12.64 11.46
C GLY A 187 12.07 13.62 12.20
N ASP A 188 11.77 14.89 11.99
CA ASP A 188 12.55 16.06 12.37
C ASP A 188 12.39 16.45 13.83
N THR A 189 11.63 15.66 14.59
CA THR A 189 11.27 15.85 15.99
C THR A 189 10.33 17.02 16.32
N GLY A 190 9.74 17.69 15.32
CA GLY A 190 8.71 18.74 15.47
C GLY A 190 9.21 20.07 16.06
N VAL A 191 10.52 20.22 16.25
CA VAL A 191 11.12 21.41 16.86
C VAL A 191 11.22 22.53 15.85
N GLY A 192 10.59 23.67 16.14
CA GLY A 192 10.69 24.86 15.29
C GLY A 192 9.61 24.96 14.20
N ASP A 193 8.63 24.05 14.24
CA ASP A 193 7.44 24.04 13.42
C ASP A 193 6.46 25.15 13.87
N PRO A 194 6.13 26.10 12.99
CA PRO A 194 5.42 27.31 13.40
C PRO A 194 3.90 27.19 13.22
N LEU A 195 3.39 26.15 12.55
CA LEU A 195 1.98 25.97 12.19
C LEU A 195 1.39 27.18 11.45
N VAL A 196 2.15 27.70 10.47
CA VAL A 196 1.78 28.80 9.57
C VAL A 196 2.26 28.50 8.14
N CYS A 197 2.27 29.49 7.25
CA CYS A 197 2.76 29.32 5.88
C CYS A 197 4.19 28.73 5.78
N PRO A 198 4.47 27.98 4.70
CA PRO A 198 5.79 27.44 4.39
C PRO A 198 6.92 28.49 4.42
N GLY A 199 8.15 28.04 4.66
CA GLY A 199 9.35 28.89 4.65
C GLY A 199 9.56 29.74 5.91
N LEU A 200 8.79 29.52 6.98
CA LEU A 200 8.99 30.10 8.31
C LEU A 200 9.40 29.07 9.37
N ALA A 201 9.49 27.79 9.02
CA ALA A 201 9.96 26.76 9.92
C ALA A 201 11.45 26.92 10.22
N THR A 202 11.85 26.49 11.42
CA THR A 202 13.18 26.75 11.98
C THR A 202 13.84 25.48 12.53
N ASN A 203 13.45 24.32 12.01
CA ASN A 203 13.97 23.04 12.46
C ASN A 203 15.51 22.99 12.37
N PRO A 204 16.23 22.78 13.48
CA PRO A 204 17.69 22.85 13.49
C PRO A 204 18.37 21.55 13.06
N TYR A 205 17.61 20.49 12.78
CA TYR A 205 18.11 19.12 12.63
C TYR A 205 17.97 18.57 11.21
N ALA A 206 16.89 18.90 10.48
CA ALA A 206 16.55 18.26 9.20
C ALA A 206 17.67 18.34 8.13
N GLU A 207 18.31 19.50 7.95
CA GLU A 207 19.53 19.65 7.13
C GLU A 207 20.86 19.37 7.89
N ASP A 208 20.86 19.33 9.24
CA ASP A 208 22.09 19.05 9.99
C ASP A 208 22.49 17.59 9.83
N LEU A 209 23.57 17.38 9.07
CA LEU A 209 24.15 16.06 8.83
C LEU A 209 24.86 15.47 10.06
N ASN A 210 25.04 16.22 11.15
CA ASN A 210 25.48 15.70 12.45
C ASN A 210 24.32 15.14 13.30
N ALA A 211 23.08 15.46 12.92
CA ALA A 211 21.83 15.01 13.53
C ALA A 211 21.26 13.77 12.80
N LEU A 212 20.33 13.03 13.42
CA LEU A 212 19.66 11.87 12.79
C LEU A 212 18.19 12.13 12.42
N GLU A 213 17.67 13.27 12.85
CA GLU A 213 16.28 13.69 12.74
C GLU A 213 16.04 14.35 11.37
N GLY A 214 14.87 14.12 10.76
CA GLY A 214 14.53 14.59 9.42
C GLY A 214 15.35 13.91 8.32
N LYS A 215 15.53 12.58 8.43
CA LYS A 215 16.44 11.78 7.59
C LYS A 215 15.78 10.49 7.11
N VAL A 216 16.31 9.97 6.00
CA VAL A 216 16.32 8.53 5.75
C VAL A 216 17.69 7.98 6.13
N LEU A 217 17.73 6.98 7.00
CA LEU A 217 18.92 6.28 7.44
C LEU A 217 19.04 4.92 6.72
N ARG A 218 20.28 4.47 6.49
CA ARG A 218 20.60 3.16 5.89
C ARG A 218 21.69 2.46 6.69
N LEU A 219 21.36 1.29 7.22
CA LEU A 219 22.18 0.50 8.15
C LEU A 219 22.46 -0.90 7.59
N GLU A 220 23.58 -1.49 7.98
CA GLU A 220 23.78 -2.93 7.89
C GLU A 220 22.83 -3.67 8.82
N LEU A 221 22.58 -4.95 8.53
CA LEU A 221 21.68 -5.81 9.31
C LEU A 221 22.16 -6.10 10.76
N ASP A 222 23.38 -5.72 11.10
CA ASP A 222 23.95 -5.76 12.45
C ASP A 222 24.00 -4.38 13.15
N GLY A 223 23.50 -3.33 12.51
CA GLY A 223 23.52 -1.95 13.01
C GLY A 223 24.75 -1.14 12.60
N SER A 224 25.75 -1.74 11.96
CA SER A 224 26.92 -0.99 11.47
C SER A 224 26.58 -0.11 10.26
N VAL A 225 27.44 0.86 9.97
CA VAL A 225 27.26 1.78 8.84
C VAL A 225 27.78 1.14 7.54
N PRO A 226 26.96 1.03 6.47
CA PRO A 226 27.42 0.58 5.17
C PRO A 226 28.52 1.48 4.61
N GLU A 227 29.62 0.89 4.11
CA GLU A 227 30.78 1.63 3.60
C GLU A 227 30.48 2.54 2.40
N ASP A 228 29.37 2.28 1.69
CA ASP A 228 28.90 3.01 0.51
C ASP A 228 27.88 4.13 0.84
N ASN A 229 27.59 4.40 2.12
CA ASN A 229 26.78 5.56 2.50
C ASN A 229 27.49 6.90 2.19
N PRO A 230 26.75 7.98 1.88
CA PRO A 230 27.30 9.23 1.33
C PRO A 230 28.23 10.02 2.26
N TYR A 231 28.16 9.79 3.58
CA TYR A 231 28.85 10.61 4.58
C TYR A 231 29.85 9.83 5.47
N VAL A 232 30.14 8.57 5.14
CA VAL A 232 31.07 7.73 5.92
C VAL A 232 32.45 8.40 6.08
N GLY A 233 32.93 8.48 7.33
CA GLY A 233 34.25 9.04 7.65
C GLY A 233 34.38 10.55 7.49
N GLN A 234 33.30 11.28 7.18
CA GLN A 234 33.33 12.75 7.09
C GLN A 234 33.16 13.36 8.49
N ALA A 235 34.06 14.28 8.87
CA ALA A 235 34.01 14.92 10.18
C ALA A 235 32.78 15.83 10.31
N GLY A 236 32.07 15.73 11.43
CA GLY A 236 30.83 16.47 11.68
C GLY A 236 29.64 15.97 10.88
N LYS A 237 29.65 14.71 10.43
CA LYS A 237 28.52 14.05 9.78
C LYS A 237 28.30 12.64 10.31
N ARG A 238 27.04 12.20 10.34
CA ARG A 238 26.61 10.84 10.65
C ARG A 238 26.73 9.98 9.41
N GLY A 239 27.41 8.84 9.53
CA GLY A 239 27.57 7.90 8.42
C GLY A 239 26.29 7.11 8.12
N GLU A 240 25.38 7.06 9.09
CA GLU A 240 24.07 6.41 9.04
C GLU A 240 23.12 7.04 8.01
N ILE A 241 23.29 8.32 7.69
CA ILE A 241 22.40 9.09 6.82
C ILE A 241 22.53 8.63 5.36
N PHE A 242 21.38 8.33 4.76
CA PHE A 242 21.23 8.09 3.33
C PHE A 242 20.71 9.32 2.58
N ALA A 243 19.79 10.09 3.16
CA ALA A 243 19.24 11.35 2.65
C ALA A 243 18.74 12.25 3.80
N SER A 244 18.63 13.56 3.57
CA SER A 244 18.28 14.59 4.56
C SER A 244 17.19 15.55 4.09
N GLY A 245 16.75 16.49 4.95
CA GLY A 245 15.77 17.50 4.58
C GLY A 245 14.31 17.03 4.56
N PHE A 246 13.95 16.07 5.42
CA PHE A 246 12.56 15.60 5.58
C PHE A 246 11.93 16.18 6.87
N ARG A 247 10.60 16.30 6.90
CA ARG A 247 9.83 16.69 8.09
C ARG A 247 9.39 15.50 8.93
N ASN A 248 8.42 14.73 8.48
CA ASN A 248 7.91 13.53 9.14
C ASN A 248 7.71 12.39 8.12
N PRO A 249 8.81 11.79 7.62
CA PRO A 249 8.78 10.79 6.58
C PRO A 249 8.19 9.48 7.12
N PHE A 250 6.89 9.28 6.92
CA PHE A 250 6.10 8.39 7.78
C PHE A 250 6.22 6.90 7.40
N ARG A 251 5.95 6.53 6.15
CA ARG A 251 6.29 5.19 5.58
C ARG A 251 6.77 5.32 4.14
N PHE A 252 7.35 4.22 3.67
CA PHE A 252 7.88 4.09 2.33
C PHE A 252 7.84 2.65 1.83
N GLY A 253 8.02 2.50 0.53
CA GLY A 253 8.13 1.21 -0.16
C GLY A 253 9.15 1.28 -1.30
N PHE A 254 9.72 0.14 -1.66
CA PHE A 254 10.62 0.04 -2.81
C PHE A 254 9.87 -0.33 -4.07
N ASP A 255 10.13 0.38 -5.16
CA ASP A 255 9.65 0.01 -6.49
C ASP A 255 10.27 -1.34 -6.90
N PRO A 256 9.47 -2.41 -7.12
CA PRO A 256 10.00 -3.73 -7.49
C PRO A 256 10.66 -3.78 -8.87
N VAL A 257 10.55 -2.72 -9.68
CA VAL A 257 11.19 -2.64 -11.02
C VAL A 257 12.54 -1.94 -10.97
N THR A 258 12.61 -0.73 -10.39
CA THR A 258 13.85 0.08 -10.35
C THR A 258 14.67 -0.11 -9.07
N GLY A 259 14.05 -0.58 -7.98
CA GLY A 259 14.63 -0.56 -6.64
C GLY A 259 14.62 0.82 -5.97
N ALA A 260 13.99 1.83 -6.57
CA ALA A 260 13.87 3.17 -5.99
C ALA A 260 12.99 3.16 -4.73
N LEU A 261 13.39 3.94 -3.72
CA LEU A 261 12.63 4.11 -2.48
C LEU A 261 11.61 5.24 -2.70
N TRP A 262 10.32 4.91 -2.65
CA TRP A 262 9.22 5.86 -2.71
C TRP A 262 8.66 6.09 -1.31
N LEU A 263 8.64 7.34 -0.87
CA LEU A 263 8.36 7.75 0.51
C LEU A 263 7.19 8.74 0.53
N GLY A 264 6.43 8.77 1.63
CA GLY A 264 5.51 9.88 1.90
C GLY A 264 6.04 10.72 3.07
N ASP A 265 6.16 12.02 2.87
CA ASP A 265 6.55 12.99 3.91
C ASP A 265 5.39 13.93 4.26
N VAL A 266 5.14 14.09 5.56
CA VAL A 266 4.02 14.87 6.09
C VAL A 266 4.46 16.30 6.33
N GLY A 267 3.92 17.25 5.57
CA GLY A 267 4.14 18.68 5.74
C GLY A 267 3.43 19.29 6.96
N ASP A 268 3.65 20.58 7.19
CA ASP A 268 3.20 21.29 8.39
C ASP A 268 1.72 21.71 8.32
N VAL A 269 1.33 22.43 7.26
CA VAL A 269 0.02 23.10 7.19
C VAL A 269 -0.61 23.08 5.80
N THR A 270 0.19 22.84 4.76
CA THR A 270 -0.15 23.16 3.38
C THR A 270 -0.02 21.96 2.45
N ILE A 271 1.11 21.25 2.45
CA ILE A 271 1.45 20.27 1.41
C ILE A 271 1.80 18.91 2.01
N GLU A 272 1.31 17.86 1.37
CA GLU A 272 1.70 16.48 1.58
C GLU A 272 2.52 15.98 0.39
N GLU A 273 3.59 15.23 0.65
CA GLU A 273 4.61 14.92 -0.35
C GLU A 273 4.74 13.42 -0.63
N ILE A 274 5.10 13.09 -1.86
CA ILE A 274 5.60 11.77 -2.25
C ILE A 274 6.93 11.95 -2.97
N ASP A 275 7.96 11.27 -2.47
CA ASP A 275 9.35 11.43 -2.90
C ASP A 275 9.94 10.18 -3.48
N ILE A 276 10.90 10.36 -4.39
CA ILE A 276 11.88 9.31 -4.71
C ILE A 276 13.18 9.64 -3.99
N VAL A 277 13.50 8.86 -2.95
CA VAL A 277 14.66 9.12 -2.10
C VAL A 277 15.95 8.69 -2.79
N THR A 278 16.85 9.63 -2.97
CA THR A 278 18.14 9.45 -3.67
C THR A 278 19.33 9.67 -2.74
N VAL A 279 20.42 8.93 -2.99
CA VAL A 279 21.56 8.88 -2.07
C VAL A 279 22.28 10.24 -1.96
N GLY A 280 22.42 10.73 -0.74
CA GLY A 280 23.07 11.99 -0.39
C GLY A 280 22.33 13.24 -0.85
N ALA A 281 21.06 13.11 -1.24
CA ALA A 281 20.20 14.24 -1.58
C ALA A 281 19.54 14.85 -0.35
N ASP A 282 19.15 16.10 -0.50
CA ASP A 282 18.36 16.87 0.46
C ASP A 282 16.97 17.16 -0.12
N TYR A 283 15.95 17.22 0.73
CA TYR A 283 14.54 17.38 0.39
C TYR A 283 13.97 18.71 0.93
N ALA A 284 14.86 19.65 1.28
CA ALA A 284 14.60 21.08 1.51
C ALA A 284 13.74 21.46 2.73
N TRP A 285 13.21 20.53 3.52
CA TRP A 285 12.66 20.88 4.84
C TRP A 285 13.82 21.32 5.78
N PRO A 286 13.74 22.48 6.46
CA PRO A 286 12.53 23.25 6.79
C PRO A 286 12.29 24.51 5.94
N HIS A 287 13.02 24.68 4.83
CA HIS A 287 12.88 25.85 3.97
C HIS A 287 11.70 25.74 3.01
N CYS A 288 11.43 24.53 2.53
CA CYS A 288 10.30 24.19 1.69
C CYS A 288 9.27 23.32 2.42
N GLU A 289 8.00 23.44 2.03
CA GLU A 289 6.94 22.46 2.25
C GLU A 289 6.34 22.17 0.86
N GLY A 290 6.64 21.00 0.30
CA GLY A 290 6.56 20.75 -1.14
C GLY A 290 7.36 21.77 -1.94
N THR A 291 6.75 22.34 -2.98
CA THR A 291 7.36 23.42 -3.78
C THR A 291 7.11 24.85 -3.22
N LEU A 292 6.73 24.99 -1.95
CA LEU A 292 6.35 26.27 -1.33
C LEU A 292 7.26 26.70 -0.18
N PRO A 293 7.51 28.02 0.00
CA PRO A 293 7.14 29.10 -0.92
C PRO A 293 8.00 29.03 -2.19
N SER A 294 7.51 29.56 -3.32
CA SER A 294 8.28 29.53 -4.58
C SER A 294 9.69 30.13 -4.43
N ALA A 295 10.71 29.40 -4.90
CA ALA A 295 12.13 29.70 -4.74
C ALA A 295 12.65 29.56 -3.28
N CYS A 296 12.09 28.61 -2.52
CA CYS A 296 12.62 28.18 -1.22
C CYS A 296 13.83 27.25 -1.35
N GLU A 297 13.94 26.54 -2.47
CA GLU A 297 14.89 25.45 -2.69
C GLU A 297 16.34 25.92 -2.77
N HIS A 298 17.24 25.15 -2.17
CA HIS A 298 18.68 25.33 -2.28
C HIS A 298 19.28 24.58 -3.50
N PRO A 299 20.47 24.98 -4.00
CA PRO A 299 21.08 24.34 -5.16
C PRO A 299 21.59 22.91 -4.90
N GLY A 300 20.74 21.92 -5.14
CA GLY A 300 21.07 20.49 -5.01
C GLY A 300 19.88 19.63 -4.57
N ASP A 301 18.87 20.29 -4.01
CA ASP A 301 17.68 19.72 -3.40
C ASP A 301 16.80 18.96 -4.40
N LYS A 302 15.81 18.26 -3.87
CA LYS A 302 14.89 17.40 -4.61
C LYS A 302 13.44 17.78 -4.37
N ASP A 303 12.82 18.29 -5.43
CA ASP A 303 11.38 18.43 -5.51
C ASP A 303 10.68 17.06 -5.35
N PRO A 304 9.50 17.01 -4.70
CA PRO A 304 8.69 15.80 -4.64
C PRO A 304 8.20 15.38 -6.04
N ILE A 305 8.00 14.08 -6.24
CA ILE A 305 7.46 13.54 -7.50
C ILE A 305 5.94 13.69 -7.60
N PHE A 306 5.27 14.00 -6.49
CA PHE A 306 3.87 14.34 -6.40
C PHE A 306 3.60 15.08 -5.08
N GLU A 307 2.88 16.20 -5.15
CA GLU A 307 2.43 17.00 -4.01
C GLU A 307 0.91 17.14 -4.02
N TYR A 308 0.28 17.19 -2.84
CA TYR A 308 -1.16 17.46 -2.69
C TYR A 308 -1.46 18.40 -1.53
N TRP A 309 -2.56 19.15 -1.65
CA TRP A 309 -2.91 20.22 -0.70
C TRP A 309 -3.69 19.66 0.51
N HIS A 310 -3.43 20.25 1.69
CA HIS A 310 -4.18 20.12 2.95
C HIS A 310 -5.63 20.65 2.81
N GLY A 311 -6.47 19.97 2.02
CA GLY A 311 -7.86 20.36 1.73
C GLY A 311 -8.84 20.25 2.91
N TYR A 312 -8.38 20.31 4.16
CA TYR A 312 -9.19 20.14 5.36
C TYR A 312 -8.86 21.07 6.53
N SER A 313 -7.82 21.91 6.47
CA SER A 313 -7.51 22.77 7.61
C SER A 313 -8.59 23.85 7.82
N ASP A 314 -9.13 23.95 9.04
CA ASP A 314 -9.85 25.15 9.53
C ASP A 314 -8.94 26.41 9.51
N LEU A 315 -7.65 26.20 9.27
CA LEU A 315 -6.64 27.17 8.88
C LEU A 315 -6.66 27.34 7.35
N ASP A 316 -7.70 28.00 6.80
CA ASP A 316 -7.63 28.61 5.47
C ASP A 316 -6.58 29.74 5.52
N THR A 317 -5.31 29.35 5.36
CA THR A 317 -4.15 30.20 5.61
C THR A 317 -3.78 31.08 4.42
N GLY A 318 -4.31 30.78 3.22
CA GLY A 318 -3.98 31.48 1.98
C GLY A 318 -2.51 31.35 1.55
N CYS A 319 -1.80 30.32 2.01
CA CYS A 319 -0.34 30.17 1.82
C CYS A 319 0.08 29.66 0.43
N GLY A 320 -0.85 29.15 -0.37
CA GLY A 320 -0.57 28.43 -1.61
C GLY A 320 -1.34 27.11 -1.67
N GLY A 321 -0.94 26.20 -2.55
CA GLY A 321 -1.60 24.91 -2.78
C GLY A 321 -2.83 24.97 -3.70
N GLU A 322 -3.42 26.15 -3.92
CA GLU A 322 -4.55 26.34 -4.84
C GLU A 322 -4.24 25.80 -6.26
N GLY A 323 -4.92 24.72 -6.65
CA GLY A 323 -4.76 24.05 -7.94
C GLY A 323 -4.09 22.68 -7.89
N LEU A 324 -3.52 22.29 -6.74
CA LEU A 324 -3.11 20.92 -6.47
C LEU A 324 -4.34 20.04 -6.13
N PRO A 325 -4.21 18.69 -6.19
CA PRO A 325 -5.23 17.79 -5.70
C PRO A 325 -5.50 17.96 -4.19
N GLU A 326 -6.74 17.83 -3.76
CA GLU A 326 -7.15 17.76 -2.35
C GLU A 326 -7.30 16.28 -1.96
N LEU A 327 -6.25 15.67 -1.38
CA LEU A 327 -6.26 14.23 -1.03
C LEU A 327 -6.18 13.95 0.48
N GLY A 328 -6.17 14.99 1.32
CA GLY A 328 -6.18 14.86 2.78
C GLY A 328 -5.29 15.90 3.46
N GLY A 329 -4.45 15.47 4.39
CA GLY A 329 -3.49 16.28 5.16
C GLY A 329 -2.79 15.50 6.27
N THR A 330 -2.48 14.21 6.04
CA THR A 330 -1.41 13.43 6.72
C THR A 330 -1.07 12.22 5.84
N VAL A 331 -0.09 12.32 4.96
CA VAL A 331 0.35 11.23 4.08
C VAL A 331 1.04 10.13 4.87
N ILE A 332 0.84 8.88 4.45
CA ILE A 332 1.42 7.71 5.10
C ILE A 332 2.48 7.06 4.22
N GLY A 333 2.53 7.35 2.92
CA GLY A 333 3.27 6.53 1.95
C GLY A 333 2.69 5.10 1.85
N GLY A 334 3.41 4.17 1.23
CA GLY A 334 2.94 2.78 1.15
C GLY A 334 3.75 1.85 0.24
N ALA A 335 3.09 1.15 -0.68
CA ALA A 335 3.65 -0.03 -1.35
C ALA A 335 3.16 -0.21 -2.80
N PHE A 336 3.94 -0.94 -3.61
CA PHE A 336 3.63 -1.21 -5.01
C PHE A 336 2.82 -2.51 -5.19
N ALA A 337 1.78 -2.43 -6.01
CA ALA A 337 0.92 -3.58 -6.29
C ALA A 337 1.62 -4.64 -7.17
N PRO A 338 1.53 -5.94 -6.83
CA PRO A 338 2.03 -7.01 -7.68
C PRO A 338 1.20 -7.13 -8.97
N ALA A 339 1.78 -7.72 -10.01
CA ALA A 339 1.13 -7.92 -11.31
C ALA A 339 -0.20 -8.71 -11.26
N THR A 340 -0.50 -9.39 -10.16
CA THR A 340 -1.72 -10.15 -9.91
C THR A 340 -2.87 -9.32 -9.32
N PHE A 341 -2.65 -8.06 -8.92
CA PHE A 341 -3.61 -7.26 -8.17
C PHE A 341 -4.66 -6.57 -9.07
N GLY A 342 -5.60 -7.37 -9.61
CA GLY A 342 -6.84 -6.84 -10.24
C GLY A 342 -6.64 -5.86 -11.39
N GLY A 343 -5.55 -6.00 -12.16
CA GLY A 343 -5.21 -5.12 -13.28
C GLY A 343 -4.38 -3.87 -12.90
N ARG A 344 -4.09 -3.64 -11.61
CA ARG A 344 -3.34 -2.48 -11.09
C ARG A 344 -1.85 -2.79 -10.84
N GLY A 345 -1.29 -3.71 -11.61
CA GLY A 345 0.08 -4.19 -11.40
C GLY A 345 1.14 -3.10 -11.63
N GLY A 346 2.04 -2.89 -10.67
CA GLY A 346 3.10 -1.87 -10.75
C GLY A 346 2.65 -0.45 -10.37
N HIS A 347 1.38 -0.25 -10.03
CA HIS A 347 0.87 0.99 -9.43
C HIS A 347 1.40 1.15 -7.99
N TYR A 348 1.43 2.39 -7.50
CA TYR A 348 1.79 2.71 -6.12
C TYR A 348 0.53 2.99 -5.29
N PHE A 349 0.46 2.40 -4.11
CA PHE A 349 -0.63 2.61 -3.16
C PHE A 349 -0.09 3.32 -1.93
N PHE A 350 -0.64 4.49 -1.63
CA PHE A 350 -0.38 5.26 -0.43
C PHE A 350 -1.68 5.57 0.31
N ALA A 351 -1.59 6.12 1.51
CA ALA A 351 -2.75 6.49 2.31
C ALA A 351 -2.65 7.90 2.85
N ASP A 352 -3.79 8.42 3.26
CA ASP A 352 -3.91 9.61 4.10
C ASP A 352 -4.68 9.25 5.38
N PHE A 353 -4.11 9.61 6.53
CA PHE A 353 -4.66 9.25 7.83
C PHE A 353 -5.91 10.07 8.20
N ASN A 354 -5.87 11.38 7.95
CA ASN A 354 -6.88 12.34 8.38
C ASN A 354 -8.20 12.18 7.63
N ILE A 355 -8.16 12.12 6.29
CA ILE A 355 -9.37 11.80 5.50
C ILE A 355 -9.69 10.29 5.53
N SER A 356 -8.75 9.48 6.03
CA SER A 356 -8.89 8.04 6.20
C SER A 356 -9.07 7.29 4.88
N ASN A 357 -8.28 7.63 3.86
CA ASN A 357 -8.36 7.02 2.54
C ASN A 357 -7.07 6.28 2.16
N ILE A 358 -7.19 5.31 1.26
CA ILE A 358 -6.08 4.69 0.54
C ILE A 358 -6.26 5.03 -0.94
N TYR A 359 -5.21 5.50 -1.59
CA TYR A 359 -5.19 5.94 -2.97
C TYR A 359 -4.44 4.94 -3.87
N ASP A 360 -4.89 4.82 -5.11
CA ASP A 360 -4.18 4.16 -6.21
C ASP A 360 -3.59 5.23 -7.13
N ALA A 361 -2.26 5.24 -7.22
CA ALA A 361 -1.48 6.09 -8.11
C ALA A 361 -0.91 5.27 -9.28
N VAL A 362 -1.30 5.67 -10.50
CA VAL A 362 -0.72 5.14 -11.74
C VAL A 362 0.70 5.68 -11.85
N VAL A 363 1.69 4.78 -11.84
CA VAL A 363 3.11 5.14 -12.00
C VAL A 363 3.43 5.29 -13.49
N ASN A 364 4.22 6.30 -13.86
CA ASN A 364 4.61 6.55 -15.25
C ASN A 364 5.58 5.48 -15.81
N ASP A 365 5.75 5.44 -17.14
CA ASP A 365 6.58 4.42 -17.82
C ASP A 365 8.07 4.46 -17.40
N THR A 366 8.58 5.64 -17.06
CA THR A 366 9.94 5.88 -16.56
C THR A 366 10.13 5.49 -15.09
N ARG A 367 9.02 5.32 -14.35
CA ARG A 367 8.95 5.03 -12.91
C ARG A 367 9.66 6.07 -12.02
N ASP A 368 9.57 7.32 -12.46
CA ASP A 368 10.09 8.52 -11.80
C ASP A 368 8.97 9.52 -11.42
N GLY A 369 7.69 9.14 -11.55
CA GLY A 369 6.56 9.98 -11.13
C GLY A 369 5.18 9.35 -11.30
N ILE A 370 4.15 10.10 -10.89
CA ILE A 370 2.73 9.68 -10.92
C ILE A 370 2.01 10.32 -12.12
N VAL A 371 1.11 9.57 -12.75
CA VAL A 371 0.30 10.02 -13.90
C VAL A 371 -1.04 10.56 -13.42
N GLY A 372 -1.17 11.89 -13.43
CA GLY A 372 -2.41 12.59 -13.06
C GLY A 372 -2.73 12.49 -11.57
N THR A 373 -4.00 12.64 -11.21
CA THR A 373 -4.44 12.59 -9.80
C THR A 373 -4.69 11.15 -9.35
N PRO A 374 -4.08 10.69 -8.24
CA PRO A 374 -4.39 9.42 -7.59
C PRO A 374 -5.88 9.26 -7.29
N SER A 375 -6.38 8.03 -7.43
CA SER A 375 -7.81 7.73 -7.25
C SER A 375 -8.07 7.05 -5.91
N ALA A 376 -9.12 7.46 -5.19
CA ALA A 376 -9.48 6.82 -3.92
C ALA A 376 -9.86 5.34 -4.15
N PHE A 377 -9.07 4.44 -3.57
CA PHE A 377 -9.20 2.99 -3.68
C PHE A 377 -9.92 2.35 -2.50
N VAL A 378 -9.68 2.84 -1.28
CA VAL A 378 -10.46 2.52 -0.08
C VAL A 378 -10.84 3.82 0.60
N ASN A 379 -12.14 4.05 0.79
CA ASN A 379 -12.65 5.19 1.56
C ASN A 379 -13.03 4.76 2.97
N TYR A 380 -12.78 5.57 3.99
CA TYR A 380 -13.03 5.23 5.41
C TYR A 380 -12.23 3.99 5.87
N ALA A 381 -10.95 3.97 5.50
CA ALA A 381 -10.00 2.92 5.81
C ALA A 381 -9.84 2.67 7.34
N GLY A 382 -10.10 3.67 8.19
CA GLY A 382 -10.16 3.52 9.65
C GLY A 382 -8.85 3.87 10.35
N GLY A 383 -8.22 4.97 9.94
CA GLY A 383 -6.88 5.37 10.34
C GLY A 383 -5.82 4.46 9.72
N PRO A 384 -5.58 4.55 8.40
CA PRO A 384 -4.48 3.84 7.77
C PRO A 384 -3.14 4.38 8.31
N VAL A 385 -2.24 3.50 8.78
CA VAL A 385 -0.90 3.89 9.30
C VAL A 385 0.26 3.02 8.81
N ASP A 386 -0.03 1.91 8.13
CA ASP A 386 0.97 1.09 7.44
C ASP A 386 0.28 0.25 6.36
N LEU A 387 0.98 0.03 5.23
CA LEU A 387 0.47 -0.66 4.05
C LEU A 387 1.55 -1.55 3.43
N ILE A 388 1.22 -2.82 3.18
CA ILE A 388 2.09 -3.80 2.49
C ILE A 388 1.28 -4.70 1.58
N PHE A 389 1.89 -5.23 0.52
CA PHE A 389 1.31 -6.35 -0.22
C PHE A 389 1.78 -7.67 0.39
N GLY A 390 0.83 -8.59 0.63
CA GLY A 390 1.09 -9.88 1.24
C GLY A 390 1.55 -10.96 0.25
N PRO A 391 1.98 -12.13 0.75
CA PRO A 391 2.47 -13.24 -0.07
C PRO A 391 1.39 -13.88 -0.97
N ASP A 392 0.12 -13.59 -0.72
CA ASP A 392 -1.01 -13.97 -1.57
C ASP A 392 -1.33 -12.92 -2.66
N GLY A 393 -0.58 -11.82 -2.71
CA GLY A 393 -0.76 -10.70 -3.63
C GLY A 393 -1.89 -9.74 -3.28
N ALA A 394 -2.51 -9.85 -2.10
CA ALA A 394 -3.49 -8.90 -1.60
C ALA A 394 -2.83 -7.68 -0.91
N LEU A 395 -3.52 -6.54 -0.88
CA LEU A 395 -3.12 -5.39 -0.08
C LEU A 395 -3.53 -5.64 1.38
N TYR A 396 -2.61 -5.42 2.31
CA TYR A 396 -2.86 -5.44 3.74
C TYR A 396 -2.54 -4.06 4.30
N TYR A 397 -3.38 -3.57 5.19
CA TYR A 397 -3.14 -2.29 5.83
C TYR A 397 -3.60 -2.29 7.28
N VAL A 398 -2.94 -1.48 8.10
CA VAL A 398 -3.26 -1.27 9.51
C VAL A 398 -4.30 -0.18 9.63
N ALA A 399 -5.45 -0.50 10.23
CA ALA A 399 -6.51 0.43 10.55
C ALA A 399 -6.49 0.69 12.07
N ILE A 400 -5.69 1.66 12.51
CA ILE A 400 -5.37 1.89 13.93
C ILE A 400 -6.63 2.23 14.74
N ASN A 401 -7.50 3.09 14.21
CA ASN A 401 -8.75 3.51 14.87
C ASN A 401 -9.78 2.37 14.95
N ALA A 402 -9.61 1.31 14.17
CA ALA A 402 -10.46 0.12 14.20
C ALA A 402 -9.86 -1.05 15.02
N GLY A 403 -8.61 -0.95 15.49
CA GLY A 403 -7.90 -2.05 16.14
C GLY A 403 -7.76 -3.29 15.24
N GLN A 404 -7.46 -3.05 13.95
CA GLN A 404 -7.53 -4.07 12.89
C GLN A 404 -6.34 -4.04 11.93
N VAL A 405 -6.00 -5.21 11.39
CA VAL A 405 -5.38 -5.31 10.07
C VAL A 405 -6.48 -5.71 9.09
N ARG A 406 -6.61 -4.97 8.00
CA ARG A 406 -7.60 -5.21 6.94
C ARG A 406 -6.89 -5.72 5.69
N ARG A 407 -7.52 -6.64 4.97
CA ARG A 407 -7.04 -7.23 3.72
C ARG A 407 -7.99 -6.82 2.59
N VAL A 408 -7.43 -6.32 1.51
CA VAL A 408 -8.13 -6.00 0.26
C VAL A 408 -7.58 -6.87 -0.86
N ALA A 409 -8.46 -7.59 -1.55
CA ALA A 409 -8.09 -8.44 -2.68
C ALA A 409 -9.13 -8.29 -3.81
N PRO A 410 -8.78 -8.62 -5.07
CA PRO A 410 -9.76 -8.73 -6.14
C PRO A 410 -10.96 -9.59 -5.70
N THR A 411 -12.15 -9.21 -6.11
CA THR A 411 -13.35 -9.99 -5.87
C THR A 411 -13.17 -11.34 -6.55
N VAL A 412 -13.38 -12.41 -5.76
CA VAL A 412 -13.53 -13.76 -6.26
C VAL A 412 -15.03 -14.03 -6.24
N ASP A 413 -15.68 -14.00 -7.39
CA ASP A 413 -17.08 -14.42 -7.47
C ASP A 413 -17.17 -15.91 -7.13
N ALA A 414 -18.27 -16.36 -6.53
CA ALA A 414 -18.40 -17.74 -6.08
C ALA A 414 -18.35 -18.80 -7.22
N GLY A 415 -18.46 -18.36 -8.47
CA GLY A 415 -18.27 -19.17 -9.67
C GLY A 415 -16.89 -19.02 -10.34
N ASP A 416 -15.99 -18.21 -9.81
CA ASP A 416 -14.66 -18.00 -10.39
C ASP A 416 -13.77 -19.23 -10.20
N GLN A 417 -13.06 -19.59 -11.27
CA GLN A 417 -12.07 -20.65 -11.29
C GLN A 417 -10.77 -20.12 -11.90
N PHE A 418 -9.76 -19.94 -11.07
CA PHE A 418 -8.43 -19.50 -11.48
C PHE A 418 -7.62 -20.71 -11.96
N LEU A 419 -7.33 -20.75 -13.27
CA LEU A 419 -6.79 -21.94 -13.91
C LEU A 419 -5.34 -21.77 -14.33
N ASN A 420 -4.53 -22.80 -14.06
CA ASN A 420 -3.15 -22.87 -14.53
C ASN A 420 -3.08 -22.92 -16.08
N GLY A 421 -2.59 -21.83 -16.68
CA GLY A 421 -2.50 -21.61 -18.11
C GLY A 421 -1.35 -22.40 -18.74
N LYS A 422 -1.63 -23.55 -19.37
CA LYS A 422 -0.58 -24.37 -19.98
C LYS A 422 0.06 -23.69 -21.20
N LYS A 423 -0.74 -23.04 -22.06
CA LYS A 423 -0.25 -22.34 -23.26
C LYS A 423 -1.29 -21.36 -23.82
N LEU A 424 -0.83 -20.17 -24.22
CA LEU A 424 -1.54 -19.22 -25.08
C LEU A 424 -0.74 -18.96 -26.37
N VAL A 425 -1.45 -18.75 -27.47
CA VAL A 425 -0.90 -18.34 -28.77
C VAL A 425 -1.87 -17.37 -29.45
N LEU A 426 -1.43 -16.13 -29.65
CA LEU A 426 -2.04 -15.18 -30.58
C LEU A 426 -1.16 -15.11 -31.83
N LYS A 427 -1.76 -15.07 -33.02
CA LYS A 427 -1.03 -14.81 -34.27
C LYS A 427 -1.79 -13.88 -35.17
N THR A 428 -1.02 -13.09 -35.90
CA THR A 428 -1.47 -12.30 -37.03
C THR A 428 -0.60 -12.68 -38.23
N LYS A 429 -1.21 -12.83 -39.40
CA LYS A 429 -0.50 -12.99 -40.67
C LYS A 429 -1.01 -11.94 -41.65
N THR A 430 -0.13 -11.01 -41.98
CA THR A 430 -0.29 -10.00 -43.01
C THR A 430 -0.08 -10.61 -44.42
N GLY A 431 -0.64 -9.94 -45.43
CA GLY A 431 -0.73 -10.41 -46.81
C GLY A 431 -1.98 -9.82 -47.49
N THR A 432 -2.43 -10.40 -48.61
CA THR A 432 -3.60 -9.91 -49.37
C THR A 432 -4.91 -9.88 -48.57
N ALA A 433 -4.98 -10.59 -47.45
CA ALA A 433 -6.02 -10.48 -46.43
C ALA A 433 -5.42 -10.84 -45.06
N ILE A 434 -5.77 -10.08 -44.02
CA ILE A 434 -5.33 -10.33 -42.64
C ILE A 434 -5.92 -11.66 -42.15
N LYS A 435 -5.06 -12.55 -41.62
CA LYS A 435 -5.48 -13.82 -41.02
C LYS A 435 -5.00 -13.89 -39.58
N LYS A 436 -5.93 -13.84 -38.63
CA LYS A 436 -5.65 -14.00 -37.20
C LYS A 436 -6.00 -15.40 -36.71
N SER A 437 -5.32 -15.86 -35.66
CA SER A 437 -5.65 -17.09 -34.92
C SER A 437 -5.34 -16.98 -33.44
N PHE A 438 -6.22 -17.55 -32.63
CA PHE A 438 -6.12 -17.63 -31.18
C PHE A 438 -6.21 -19.10 -30.75
N ALA A 439 -5.35 -19.52 -29.81
CA ALA A 439 -5.46 -20.83 -29.19
C ALA A 439 -4.94 -20.79 -27.74
N VAL A 440 -5.77 -21.25 -26.81
CA VAL A 440 -5.43 -21.34 -25.38
C VAL A 440 -5.71 -22.74 -24.84
N MET A 441 -4.96 -23.14 -23.82
CA MET A 441 -5.17 -24.34 -23.05
C MET A 441 -4.79 -24.09 -21.58
N ALA A 442 -5.73 -24.31 -20.67
CA ALA A 442 -5.45 -24.60 -19.26
C ALA A 442 -5.33 -26.12 -19.07
N LYS A 443 -4.58 -26.53 -18.05
CA LYS A 443 -4.57 -27.91 -17.55
C LYS A 443 -4.57 -27.87 -16.04
N ASP A 444 -5.69 -28.22 -15.44
CA ASP A 444 -5.90 -28.03 -14.02
C ASP A 444 -6.84 -29.11 -13.46
N PRO A 445 -6.44 -29.84 -12.41
CA PRO A 445 -7.30 -30.85 -11.76
C PRO A 445 -8.45 -30.22 -10.95
N GLY A 446 -8.41 -28.92 -10.67
CA GLY A 446 -9.46 -28.20 -9.93
C GLY A 446 -10.68 -27.79 -10.76
N ILE A 447 -10.66 -27.96 -12.09
CA ILE A 447 -11.77 -27.52 -12.97
C ILE A 447 -13.08 -28.21 -12.57
N SER A 448 -14.02 -27.42 -12.03
CA SER A 448 -15.43 -27.79 -11.85
C SER A 448 -16.25 -27.33 -13.06
N LEU A 449 -17.56 -27.61 -13.10
CA LEU A 449 -18.45 -27.16 -14.19
C LEU A 449 -19.64 -26.35 -13.64
N GLY A 450 -19.42 -25.59 -12.57
CA GLY A 450 -20.51 -24.95 -11.81
C GLY A 450 -21.49 -25.99 -11.30
N GLY A 451 -22.79 -25.72 -11.42
CA GLY A 451 -23.86 -26.67 -11.12
C GLY A 451 -23.94 -27.89 -12.05
N GLY A 452 -23.16 -27.93 -13.14
CA GLY A 452 -23.12 -29.06 -14.07
C GLY A 452 -24.35 -29.17 -15.00
N PRO A 453 -24.57 -30.34 -15.65
CA PRO A 453 -25.61 -30.50 -16.65
C PRO A 453 -27.02 -30.25 -16.10
N GLY A 454 -27.80 -29.41 -16.79
CA GLY A 454 -29.13 -28.97 -16.35
C GLY A 454 -29.15 -27.78 -15.39
N SER A 455 -28.00 -27.22 -15.00
CA SER A 455 -27.92 -26.01 -14.18
C SER A 455 -27.88 -24.72 -15.02
N GLY A 456 -27.91 -23.56 -14.35
CA GLY A 456 -27.68 -22.26 -15.00
C GLY A 456 -26.30 -22.13 -15.65
N ASP A 457 -25.33 -22.97 -15.27
CA ASP A 457 -23.99 -23.03 -15.85
C ASP A 457 -23.88 -24.02 -17.02
N ASP A 458 -24.97 -24.67 -17.44
CA ASP A 458 -24.95 -25.59 -18.58
C ASP A 458 -24.96 -24.82 -19.92
N PRO A 459 -23.85 -24.79 -20.68
CA PRO A 459 -23.77 -24.05 -21.92
C PRO A 459 -24.55 -24.72 -23.07
N THR A 460 -25.17 -25.89 -22.84
CA THR A 460 -26.15 -26.48 -23.78
C THR A 460 -27.56 -25.91 -23.59
N LEU A 461 -27.83 -25.22 -22.48
CA LEU A 461 -29.10 -24.55 -22.16
C LEU A 461 -29.01 -23.04 -22.24
N HIS A 462 -27.83 -22.48 -21.97
CA HIS A 462 -27.56 -21.03 -21.97
C HIS A 462 -26.37 -20.71 -22.89
N PRO A 463 -26.30 -19.51 -23.50
CA PRO A 463 -25.09 -19.08 -24.19
C PRO A 463 -23.91 -18.99 -23.22
N ALA A 464 -22.72 -19.18 -23.76
CA ALA A 464 -21.44 -18.95 -23.07
C ALA A 464 -20.70 -17.81 -23.75
N ASP A 465 -19.75 -17.17 -23.08
CA ASP A 465 -18.92 -16.10 -23.66
C ASP A 465 -17.43 -16.42 -23.51
N LEU A 466 -16.62 -15.95 -24.47
CA LEU A 466 -15.17 -15.97 -24.40
C LEU A 466 -14.66 -14.53 -24.48
N ARG A 467 -14.13 -14.00 -23.38
CA ARG A 467 -13.42 -12.72 -23.35
C ARG A 467 -11.90 -12.94 -23.44
N VAL A 468 -11.23 -12.12 -24.24
CA VAL A 468 -9.77 -12.13 -24.41
C VAL A 468 -9.30 -10.68 -24.30
N VAL A 469 -8.55 -10.37 -23.25
CA VAL A 469 -8.25 -9.00 -22.82
C VAL A 469 -6.76 -8.79 -22.54
N SER A 470 -6.27 -7.61 -22.84
CA SER A 470 -4.94 -7.08 -22.51
C SER A 470 -5.03 -5.55 -22.44
N THR A 471 -3.90 -4.87 -22.25
CA THR A 471 -3.80 -3.40 -22.42
C THR A 471 -4.15 -2.92 -23.84
N GLU A 472 -4.04 -3.80 -24.85
CA GLU A 472 -4.12 -3.46 -26.28
C GLU A 472 -5.46 -3.79 -26.95
N PHE A 473 -6.29 -4.60 -26.30
CA PHE A 473 -7.57 -5.07 -26.82
C PHE A 473 -8.42 -5.70 -25.72
N ASP A 474 -9.75 -5.61 -25.85
CA ASP A 474 -10.72 -6.35 -25.05
C ASP A 474 -11.84 -6.85 -25.97
N ASP A 475 -11.77 -8.13 -26.34
CA ASP A 475 -12.74 -8.76 -27.24
C ASP A 475 -13.59 -9.79 -26.49
N THR A 476 -14.92 -9.74 -26.64
CA THR A 476 -15.83 -10.80 -26.19
C THR A 476 -16.52 -11.47 -27.37
N TYR A 477 -16.53 -12.82 -27.36
CA TYR A 477 -17.13 -13.65 -28.39
C TYR A 477 -18.20 -14.57 -27.78
N THR A 478 -19.47 -14.34 -28.12
CA THR A 478 -20.57 -15.21 -27.68
C THR A 478 -20.54 -16.55 -28.40
N LEU A 479 -20.88 -17.60 -27.66
CA LEU A 479 -20.84 -19.01 -28.03
C LEU A 479 -22.25 -19.61 -27.86
N PRO A 480 -23.10 -19.57 -28.91
CA PRO A 480 -24.49 -19.98 -28.79
C PRO A 480 -24.69 -21.43 -28.35
N GLN A 481 -25.66 -21.65 -27.46
CA GLN A 481 -26.04 -22.98 -26.93
C GLN A 481 -26.27 -24.05 -28.01
N ALA A 482 -26.75 -23.65 -29.18
CA ALA A 482 -27.00 -24.53 -30.33
C ALA A 482 -25.76 -25.31 -30.82
N ASN A 483 -24.56 -24.80 -30.55
CA ASN A 483 -23.28 -25.39 -30.95
C ASN A 483 -22.56 -26.16 -29.82
N TRP A 484 -23.10 -26.12 -28.59
CA TRP A 484 -22.58 -26.86 -27.44
C TRP A 484 -23.18 -28.27 -27.33
N ARG A 485 -22.38 -29.26 -26.95
CA ARG A 485 -22.83 -30.62 -26.66
C ARG A 485 -22.19 -31.12 -25.37
N THR A 486 -22.92 -31.94 -24.63
CA THR A 486 -22.38 -32.70 -23.49
C THR A 486 -21.36 -33.73 -23.96
N SER A 487 -20.46 -34.08 -23.04
CA SER A 487 -19.37 -35.02 -23.17
C SER A 487 -19.18 -35.74 -21.84
N ARG A 488 -18.47 -36.88 -21.85
CA ARG A 488 -18.35 -37.78 -20.68
C ARG A 488 -17.89 -37.09 -19.38
N ASN A 489 -17.11 -36.02 -19.50
CA ASN A 489 -16.57 -35.25 -18.39
C ASN A 489 -16.76 -33.72 -18.59
N GLY A 490 -17.78 -33.28 -19.35
CA GLY A 490 -18.08 -31.85 -19.50
C GLY A 490 -18.67 -31.47 -20.85
N TYR A 491 -18.23 -30.34 -21.43
CA TYR A 491 -18.87 -29.72 -22.58
C TYR A 491 -17.91 -29.51 -23.75
N VAL A 492 -18.45 -29.53 -24.97
CA VAL A 492 -17.72 -29.25 -26.21
C VAL A 492 -18.55 -28.35 -27.12
N TYR A 493 -18.03 -27.16 -27.43
CA TYR A 493 -18.52 -26.28 -28.48
C TYR A 493 -17.88 -26.64 -29.82
N LYS A 494 -18.68 -26.66 -30.90
CA LYS A 494 -18.15 -26.76 -32.27
C LYS A 494 -18.94 -25.87 -33.23
N ASP A 495 -18.29 -24.84 -33.74
CA ASP A 495 -18.71 -24.16 -34.97
C ASP A 495 -17.65 -24.43 -36.06
N ALA A 496 -17.96 -25.42 -36.90
CA ALA A 496 -17.09 -25.77 -38.04
C ALA A 496 -17.24 -24.77 -39.20
N THR A 497 -18.41 -24.14 -39.31
CA THR A 497 -18.85 -23.25 -40.38
C THR A 497 -18.44 -21.79 -40.16
N ARG A 498 -18.20 -21.37 -38.92
CA ARG A 498 -17.98 -19.98 -38.49
C ARG A 498 -19.19 -19.10 -38.75
N SER A 499 -20.38 -19.66 -38.57
CA SER A 499 -21.65 -18.93 -38.62
C SER A 499 -21.77 -17.94 -37.47
N ASP A 500 -21.24 -18.30 -36.31
CA ASP A 500 -21.50 -17.61 -35.04
C ASP A 500 -20.26 -16.83 -34.53
N GLY A 501 -19.18 -16.81 -35.31
CA GLY A 501 -17.99 -16.00 -35.03
C GLY A 501 -16.66 -16.68 -35.32
N PRO A 502 -15.54 -16.15 -34.82
CA PRO A 502 -14.21 -16.70 -35.08
C PRO A 502 -13.88 -17.96 -34.25
N VAL A 503 -14.61 -18.22 -33.15
CA VAL A 503 -14.38 -19.35 -32.25
C VAL A 503 -14.91 -20.63 -32.89
N ARG A 504 -14.05 -21.64 -33.04
CA ARG A 504 -14.36 -22.88 -33.76
C ARG A 504 -14.55 -24.08 -32.85
N PHE A 505 -13.91 -24.06 -31.70
CA PHE A 505 -13.85 -25.18 -30.78
C PHE A 505 -13.60 -24.68 -29.37
N VAL A 506 -14.44 -25.12 -28.43
CA VAL A 506 -14.17 -25.07 -26.99
C VAL A 506 -14.33 -26.47 -26.44
N ALA A 507 -13.47 -26.87 -25.51
CA ALA A 507 -13.70 -28.04 -24.66
C ALA A 507 -13.46 -27.64 -23.21
N MET A 508 -14.44 -27.95 -22.36
CA MET A 508 -14.40 -27.78 -20.91
C MET A 508 -14.51 -29.17 -20.31
N MET A 509 -13.45 -29.64 -19.66
CA MET A 509 -13.37 -31.00 -19.13
C MET A 509 -13.02 -30.94 -17.65
N ALA A 510 -13.98 -31.34 -16.81
CA ALA A 510 -13.85 -31.38 -15.36
C ALA A 510 -12.60 -32.16 -14.94
N GLY A 511 -11.84 -31.59 -13.99
CA GLY A 511 -10.57 -32.11 -13.49
C GLY A 511 -9.50 -32.38 -14.55
N LYS A 512 -9.55 -31.70 -15.71
CA LYS A 512 -8.62 -31.95 -16.82
C LYS A 512 -8.11 -30.70 -17.52
N ALA A 513 -8.98 -30.00 -18.25
CA ALA A 513 -8.56 -28.93 -19.16
C ALA A 513 -9.71 -28.08 -19.66
N VAL A 514 -9.46 -26.78 -19.80
CA VAL A 514 -10.18 -25.88 -20.72
C VAL A 514 -9.30 -25.67 -21.95
N LYS A 515 -9.88 -25.76 -23.15
CA LYS A 515 -9.16 -25.55 -24.42
C LYS A 515 -10.03 -24.79 -25.40
N VAL A 516 -9.51 -23.73 -26.01
CA VAL A 516 -10.20 -22.96 -27.04
C VAL A 516 -9.35 -22.84 -28.29
N ILE A 517 -9.99 -22.86 -29.47
CA ILE A 517 -9.37 -22.57 -30.77
C ILE A 517 -10.28 -21.64 -31.56
N ALA A 518 -9.73 -20.50 -31.98
CA ALA A 518 -10.42 -19.53 -32.83
C ALA A 518 -9.53 -19.07 -34.00
N SER A 519 -10.15 -18.71 -35.12
CA SER A 519 -9.44 -18.21 -36.31
C SER A 519 -10.37 -17.49 -37.28
N GLY A 520 -10.00 -16.30 -37.72
CA GLY A 520 -10.77 -15.48 -38.64
C GLY A 520 -10.25 -14.05 -38.68
N ALA A 521 -10.76 -13.21 -39.59
CA ALA A 521 -10.48 -11.78 -39.56
C ALA A 521 -11.21 -11.05 -38.41
N ALA A 522 -12.33 -11.62 -37.95
CA ALA A 522 -13.16 -11.12 -36.86
C ALA A 522 -12.59 -11.35 -35.44
N LEU A 523 -11.34 -11.79 -35.30
CA LEU A 523 -10.64 -11.68 -34.00
C LEU A 523 -10.15 -10.23 -33.87
N GLY A 524 -10.48 -9.52 -32.79
CA GLY A 524 -10.08 -8.12 -32.63
C GLY A 524 -8.59 -7.96 -32.26
N HIS A 525 -8.02 -8.91 -31.51
CA HIS A 525 -6.63 -8.89 -31.00
C HIS A 525 -5.62 -8.20 -31.94
N THR A 526 -4.93 -7.19 -31.43
CA THR A 526 -3.82 -6.49 -32.08
C THR A 526 -2.49 -7.05 -31.59
N LEU A 527 -1.38 -6.79 -32.29
CA LEU A 527 -0.03 -7.24 -31.93
C LEU A 527 1.03 -6.20 -32.35
N ALA A 528 0.66 -4.91 -32.42
CA ALA A 528 1.58 -3.84 -32.82
C ALA A 528 2.65 -3.62 -31.74
N SER A 529 2.19 -3.49 -30.49
CA SER A 529 2.92 -3.53 -29.22
C SER A 529 2.76 -4.91 -28.55
N ASP A 530 3.54 -5.15 -27.48
CA ASP A 530 3.49 -6.40 -26.71
C ASP A 530 2.27 -6.39 -25.77
N PRO A 531 1.25 -7.25 -25.96
CA PRO A 531 0.02 -7.23 -25.16
C PRO A 531 0.19 -7.93 -23.80
N ASN A 532 1.39 -7.91 -23.22
CA ASN A 532 1.73 -8.62 -21.99
C ASN A 532 1.21 -7.83 -20.76
N PRO A 533 0.39 -8.40 -19.86
CA PRO A 533 -0.16 -9.76 -19.85
C PRO A 533 -1.47 -9.89 -20.65
N VAL A 534 -1.69 -11.06 -21.27
CA VAL A 534 -2.98 -11.39 -21.91
C VAL A 534 -3.81 -12.29 -21.01
N SER A 535 -5.02 -11.87 -20.66
CA SER A 535 -5.99 -12.68 -19.92
C SER A 535 -7.06 -13.28 -20.83
N VAL A 536 -7.56 -14.45 -20.44
CA VAL A 536 -8.67 -15.14 -21.09
C VAL A 536 -9.68 -15.55 -20.03
N VAL A 537 -10.94 -15.19 -20.27
CA VAL A 537 -12.09 -15.62 -19.48
C VAL A 537 -13.03 -16.39 -20.40
N LEU A 538 -13.38 -17.61 -20.00
CA LEU A 538 -14.53 -18.31 -20.54
C LEU A 538 -15.65 -18.23 -19.49
N THR A 539 -16.88 -17.94 -19.89
CA THR A 539 -18.01 -17.76 -18.97
C THR A 539 -19.12 -18.75 -19.34
N THR A 540 -19.65 -19.48 -18.36
CA THR A 540 -20.84 -20.33 -18.52
C THR A 540 -21.78 -20.12 -17.33
N GLY A 541 -22.93 -19.50 -17.56
CA GLY A 541 -23.85 -19.14 -16.46
C GLY A 541 -23.22 -18.13 -15.51
N GLY A 542 -23.12 -18.49 -14.23
CA GLY A 542 -22.43 -17.70 -13.21
C GLY A 542 -20.97 -18.13 -12.97
N THR A 543 -20.44 -19.04 -13.79
CA THR A 543 -19.10 -19.62 -13.61
C THR A 543 -18.09 -19.01 -14.59
N HIS A 544 -16.99 -18.45 -14.09
CA HIS A 544 -15.90 -17.88 -14.90
C HIS A 544 -14.64 -18.75 -14.82
N TYR A 545 -13.96 -18.96 -15.94
CA TYR A 545 -12.74 -19.77 -16.03
C TYR A 545 -11.59 -18.89 -16.51
N CYS A 546 -10.82 -18.40 -15.55
CA CYS A 546 -9.91 -17.27 -15.74
C CYS A 546 -8.45 -17.73 -15.80
N MET A 547 -7.73 -17.25 -16.82
CA MET A 547 -6.33 -17.54 -17.07
C MET A 547 -5.62 -16.22 -17.41
N THR A 548 -4.50 -15.92 -16.79
CA THR A 548 -3.66 -14.75 -17.15
C THR A 548 -2.30 -15.23 -17.59
N PHE A 549 -1.85 -14.77 -18.77
CA PHE A 549 -0.61 -15.17 -19.40
C PHE A 549 0.37 -14.00 -19.43
N GLY A 550 1.23 -13.93 -18.40
CA GLY A 550 2.28 -12.92 -18.24
C GLY A 550 3.70 -13.49 -18.26
N GLY A 551 4.65 -12.74 -17.68
CA GLY A 551 6.05 -13.14 -17.49
C GLY A 551 6.94 -12.75 -18.66
N THR A 552 7.74 -13.71 -19.16
CA THR A 552 8.60 -13.56 -20.36
C THR A 552 7.98 -14.26 -21.59
N PRO A 553 6.97 -13.65 -22.24
CA PRO A 553 6.36 -14.22 -23.43
C PRO A 553 7.30 -14.20 -24.63
N LYS A 554 6.93 -14.96 -25.67
CA LYS A 554 7.50 -14.81 -27.01
C LYS A 554 6.65 -13.85 -27.82
N PHE A 555 7.04 -12.59 -27.83
CA PHE A 555 6.45 -11.55 -28.66
C PHE A 555 7.22 -11.36 -29.97
N ALA A 556 6.50 -11.03 -31.04
CA ALA A 556 7.03 -10.51 -32.30
C ALA A 556 5.95 -9.60 -32.93
N PRO A 557 6.25 -8.30 -33.14
CA PRO A 557 5.32 -7.33 -33.70
C PRO A 557 4.60 -7.82 -34.96
N ASP A 558 3.31 -7.47 -35.05
CA ASP A 558 2.34 -7.80 -36.10
C ASP A 558 2.18 -9.31 -36.40
N LYS A 559 2.73 -10.20 -35.56
CA LYS A 559 2.95 -11.60 -35.94
C LYS A 559 2.59 -12.62 -34.87
N LEU A 560 3.11 -12.48 -33.65
CA LEU A 560 3.02 -13.53 -32.62
C LEU A 560 3.04 -12.95 -31.21
N PHE A 561 2.14 -13.44 -30.36
CA PHE A 561 2.34 -13.50 -28.91
C PHE A 561 2.18 -14.96 -28.46
N SER A 562 3.04 -15.45 -27.59
CA SER A 562 2.86 -16.78 -26.99
C SER A 562 3.53 -16.91 -25.63
N ALA A 563 2.74 -17.36 -24.65
CA ALA A 563 3.17 -17.67 -23.29
C ALA A 563 2.86 -19.14 -22.97
N VAL A 564 3.56 -19.70 -21.98
CA VAL A 564 3.45 -21.10 -21.53
C VAL A 564 3.64 -21.21 -20.03
N ASN A 565 3.00 -22.19 -19.40
CA ASN A 565 3.11 -22.47 -17.96
C ASN A 565 2.81 -21.24 -17.07
N ALA A 566 1.79 -20.47 -17.41
CA ALA A 566 1.33 -19.38 -16.56
C ALA A 566 0.62 -19.95 -15.31
N PRO A 567 0.89 -19.41 -14.11
CA PRO A 567 0.16 -19.80 -12.90
C PRO A 567 -1.32 -19.39 -12.99
N ALA A 568 -2.15 -19.93 -12.10
CA ALA A 568 -3.49 -19.40 -11.88
C ALA A 568 -3.42 -17.92 -11.43
N PRO A 569 -4.28 -17.03 -11.95
CA PRO A 569 -4.32 -15.63 -11.53
C PRO A 569 -4.90 -15.47 -10.12
N GLY A 570 -4.65 -14.30 -9.49
CA GLY A 570 -5.24 -13.95 -8.18
C GLY A 570 -6.71 -13.47 -8.24
N GLY A 571 -7.28 -13.36 -9.44
CA GLY A 571 -8.64 -12.91 -9.70
C GLY A 571 -9.01 -13.07 -11.18
N CYS A 572 -10.28 -12.93 -11.50
CA CYS A 572 -10.71 -12.74 -12.88
C CYS A 572 -10.45 -11.29 -13.32
N PRO A 573 -10.18 -11.01 -14.60
CA PRO A 573 -10.21 -9.65 -15.13
C PRO A 573 -11.58 -9.00 -14.89
N PRO A 574 -11.64 -7.77 -14.36
CA PRO A 574 -12.90 -7.05 -14.10
C PRO A 574 -13.64 -6.68 -15.40
#